data_AF-A0A9J6RDL1-F1
#
_entry.id   AF-A0A9J6RDL1-F1
#
_cell.length_a   1.000
_cell.length_b   1.000
_cell.length_c   1.000
_cell.angle_alpha   90.00
_cell.angle_beta   90.00
_cell.angle_gamma   90.00
#
_symmetry.space_group_name_H-M   'P 1'
#
loop_
_entity.id
_entity.type
_entity.pdbx_description
1 polymer ?
#
loop_
_entity_poly.entity_id
_entity_poly.type
_entity_poly.pdbx_seq_one_letter_code
_entity_poly.pdbx_strand_id
1 'polypeptide(L)'
;MISHIAIHPDYHRRGIGEALLKEAEKRAIERKLNRFEAWTRDDQWVRNWYEKMNSSQTETYYHVYFKGNQMNEIMHTKVPDLFLVNSFAHYVGDDIEQFSEKTNRIHQCACYVKHFS
;
A
#
# COMPACT_ATOMS: atom_id res chain seq x y z
N MET A 1 -8.90 9.64 1.99
CA MET A 1 -8.08 8.43 2.00
C MET A 1 -8.69 7.43 2.98
N ILE A 2 -8.91 6.20 2.54
CA ILE A 2 -9.27 5.08 3.40
C ILE A 2 -7.97 4.61 4.07
N SER A 3 -7.93 4.65 5.40
CA SER A 3 -6.75 4.16 6.13
C SER A 3 -6.73 2.64 6.18
N HIS A 4 -7.83 2.01 6.62
CA HIS A 4 -7.95 0.56 6.72
C HIS A 4 -9.41 0.12 6.58
N ILE A 5 -9.61 -1.05 5.96
CA ILE A 5 -10.84 -1.83 6.03
C ILE A 5 -10.41 -3.25 6.38
N ALA A 6 -10.89 -3.75 7.51
CA ALA A 6 -10.56 -5.08 7.99
C ALA A 6 -11.83 -5.80 8.46
N ILE A 7 -11.89 -7.09 8.18
CA ILE A 7 -12.95 -7.98 8.63
C ILE A 7 -12.28 -9.12 9.38
N HIS A 8 -12.78 -9.44 10.56
CA HIS A 8 -12.28 -10.59 11.31
C HIS A 8 -12.41 -11.87 10.46
N PRO A 9 -11.37 -12.74 10.38
CA PRO A 9 -11.34 -13.89 9.46
C PRO A 9 -12.58 -14.79 9.53
N ASP A 10 -13.10 -15.06 10.73
CA ASP A 10 -14.30 -15.89 10.95
C ASP A 10 -15.57 -15.35 10.25
N TYR A 11 -15.57 -14.07 9.90
CA TYR A 11 -16.68 -13.37 9.25
C TYR A 11 -16.34 -12.91 7.82
N HIS A 12 -15.16 -13.25 7.29
CA HIS A 12 -14.78 -12.86 5.94
C HIS A 12 -15.67 -13.55 4.88
N ARG A 13 -15.70 -13.02 3.66
CA ARG A 13 -16.47 -13.57 2.52
C ARG A 13 -18.00 -13.60 2.71
N ARG A 14 -18.52 -12.82 3.67
CA ARG A 14 -19.96 -12.63 3.90
C ARG A 14 -20.49 -11.29 3.39
N GLY A 15 -19.74 -10.60 2.52
CA GLY A 15 -20.10 -9.27 2.01
C GLY A 15 -19.88 -8.10 2.99
N ILE A 16 -19.35 -8.35 4.19
CA ILE A 16 -19.18 -7.32 5.23
C ILE A 16 -18.26 -6.17 4.76
N GLY A 17 -17.13 -6.49 4.12
CA GLY A 17 -16.21 -5.46 3.62
C GLY A 17 -16.85 -4.54 2.58
N GLU A 18 -17.64 -5.10 1.68
CA GLU A 18 -18.39 -4.33 0.69
C GLU A 18 -19.46 -3.46 1.35
N ALA A 19 -20.20 -4.00 2.34
CA ALA A 19 -21.19 -3.23 3.08
C ALA A 19 -20.55 -2.04 3.83
N LEU A 20 -19.39 -2.26 4.46
CA LEU A 20 -18.62 -1.20 5.13
C LEU A 20 -18.17 -0.12 4.13
N LEU A 21 -17.65 -0.53 2.97
CA LEU A 21 -17.21 0.42 1.95
C LEU A 21 -18.39 1.23 1.42
N LYS A 22 -19.51 0.59 1.07
CA LYS A 22 -20.73 1.27 0.57
C LYS A 22 -21.30 2.28 1.56
N GLU A 23 -21.33 1.93 2.86
CA GLU A 23 -21.77 2.87 3.89
C GLU A 23 -20.79 4.05 4.04
N ALA A 24 -19.49 3.80 3.92
CA ALA A 24 -18.50 4.88 3.89
C ALA A 24 -18.69 5.79 2.67
N GLU A 25 -18.92 5.22 1.48
CA GLU A 25 -19.19 5.97 0.24
C GLU A 25 -20.40 6.88 0.39
N LYS A 26 -21.51 6.35 0.91
CA LYS A 26 -22.72 7.13 1.20
C LYS A 26 -22.40 8.35 2.08
N ARG A 27 -21.71 8.12 3.20
CA ARG A 27 -21.32 9.19 4.14
C ARG A 27 -20.36 10.21 3.52
N ALA A 28 -19.53 9.78 2.59
CA ALA A 28 -18.58 10.63 1.89
C ALA A 28 -19.27 11.53 0.85
N ILE A 29 -20.23 10.98 0.10
CA ILE A 29 -21.09 11.72 -0.83
C ILE A 29 -21.91 12.78 -0.08
N GLU A 30 -22.53 12.42 1.05
CA GLU A 30 -23.24 13.37 1.91
C GLU A 30 -22.35 14.53 2.40
N ARG A 31 -21.06 14.25 2.59
CA ARG A 31 -20.03 15.24 2.97
C ARG A 31 -19.41 15.97 1.78
N LYS A 32 -19.89 15.73 0.55
CA LYS A 32 -19.39 16.33 -0.70
C LYS A 32 -17.92 16.03 -0.96
N LEU A 33 -17.43 14.86 -0.54
CA LEU A 33 -16.13 14.37 -0.99
C LEU A 33 -16.22 13.97 -2.46
N ASN A 34 -15.12 14.09 -3.20
CA ASN A 34 -15.10 13.79 -4.65
C ASN A 34 -14.57 12.40 -4.99
N ARG A 35 -13.87 11.74 -4.06
CA ARG A 35 -13.32 10.40 -4.27
C ARG A 35 -12.92 9.71 -2.97
N PHE A 36 -12.76 8.39 -3.07
CA PHE A 36 -11.90 7.60 -2.20
C PHE A 36 -10.58 7.27 -2.86
N GLU A 37 -9.61 7.04 -1.99
CA GLU A 37 -8.25 6.64 -2.31
C GLU A 37 -7.84 5.60 -1.26
N ALA A 38 -7.33 4.47 -1.70
CA ALA A 38 -6.85 3.38 -0.85
C ALA A 38 -5.54 2.82 -1.40
N TRP A 39 -4.56 2.64 -0.51
CA TRP A 39 -3.28 2.02 -0.84
C TRP A 39 -3.28 0.57 -0.37
N THR A 40 -2.93 -0.35 -1.26
CA THR A 40 -2.84 -1.79 -0.95
C THR A 40 -1.52 -2.37 -1.45
N ARG A 41 -1.03 -3.40 -0.75
CA ARG A 41 0.18 -4.13 -1.14
C ARG A 41 -0.10 -5.13 -2.28
N ASP A 42 0.80 -6.08 -2.43
CA ASP A 42 0.88 -7.15 -3.44
C ASP A 42 -0.16 -8.27 -3.29
N ASP A 43 -1.07 -8.18 -2.31
CA ASP A 43 -2.20 -9.10 -2.18
C ASP A 43 -3.17 -8.98 -3.37
N GLN A 44 -3.01 -9.85 -4.37
CA GLN A 44 -3.82 -9.83 -5.59
C GLN A 44 -5.33 -9.92 -5.32
N TRP A 45 -5.74 -10.66 -4.28
CA TRP A 45 -7.16 -10.76 -3.93
C TRP A 45 -7.73 -9.44 -3.40
N VAL A 46 -6.92 -8.60 -2.74
CA VAL A 46 -7.32 -7.26 -2.28
C VAL A 46 -7.41 -6.31 -3.46
N ARG A 47 -6.44 -6.36 -4.37
CA ARG A 47 -6.43 -5.60 -5.63
C ARG A 47 -7.70 -5.88 -6.45
N ASN A 48 -7.99 -7.16 -6.69
CA ASN A 48 -9.20 -7.60 -7.36
C ASN A 48 -10.49 -7.18 -6.63
N TRP A 49 -10.45 -7.06 -5.29
CA TRP A 49 -11.60 -6.59 -4.52
C TRP A 49 -11.86 -5.11 -4.78
N TYR A 50 -10.84 -4.24 -4.76
CA TYR A 50 -11.02 -2.82 -5.08
C TYR A 50 -11.51 -2.57 -6.51
N GLU A 51 -11.03 -3.35 -7.48
CA GLU A 51 -11.52 -3.31 -8.87
C GLU A 51 -13.01 -3.67 -8.95
N LYS A 52 -13.43 -4.74 -8.26
CA LYS A 52 -14.85 -5.12 -8.16
C LYS A 52 -15.71 -4.05 -7.47
N MET A 53 -15.12 -3.21 -6.62
CA MET A 53 -15.80 -2.10 -5.98
C MET A 53 -15.87 -0.84 -6.86
N ASN A 54 -15.51 -0.93 -8.15
CA ASN A 54 -15.43 0.19 -9.11
C ASN A 54 -14.34 1.21 -8.77
N SER A 55 -13.22 0.76 -8.18
CA SER A 55 -12.01 1.58 -8.05
C SER A 55 -11.05 1.26 -9.19
N SER A 56 -10.37 2.26 -9.72
CA SER A 56 -9.31 2.09 -10.71
C SER A 56 -7.94 2.26 -10.06
N GLN A 57 -6.96 1.46 -10.49
CA GLN A 57 -5.57 1.67 -10.08
C GLN A 57 -5.03 2.94 -10.76
N THR A 58 -4.37 3.82 -10.00
CA THR A 58 -3.83 5.09 -10.53
C THR A 58 -2.31 5.19 -10.44
N GLU A 59 -1.74 4.75 -9.32
CA GLU A 59 -0.30 4.91 -9.02
C GLU A 59 0.25 3.65 -8.38
N THR A 60 1.55 3.42 -8.56
CA THR A 60 2.27 2.35 -7.87
C THR A 60 3.65 2.81 -7.43
N TYR A 61 4.12 2.29 -6.31
CA TYR A 61 5.51 2.43 -5.87
C TYR A 61 5.92 1.18 -5.08
N TYR A 62 7.21 1.02 -4.81
CA TYR A 62 7.73 -0.12 -4.06
C TYR A 62 8.06 0.25 -2.62
N HIS A 63 7.59 -0.58 -1.69
CA HIS A 63 8.08 -0.67 -0.33
C HIS A 63 9.33 -1.54 -0.33
N VAL A 64 10.49 -0.94 -0.06
CA VAL A 64 11.78 -1.64 -0.01
C VAL A 64 12.27 -1.64 1.43
N TYR A 65 12.55 -2.83 1.97
CA TYR A 65 13.07 -3.01 3.32
C TYR A 65 14.50 -3.51 3.29
N PHE A 66 15.37 -2.87 4.07
CA PHE A 66 16.74 -3.31 4.27
C PHE A 66 17.01 -3.61 5.74
N LYS A 67 17.89 -4.58 5.99
CA LYS A 67 18.31 -4.99 7.33
C LYS A 67 19.81 -5.16 7.43
N GLY A 68 20.39 -4.75 8.56
CA GLY A 68 21.80 -4.98 8.88
C GLY A 68 22.75 -4.58 7.75
N ASN A 69 23.61 -5.53 7.35
CA ASN A 69 24.65 -5.32 6.36
C ASN A 69 24.14 -5.00 4.94
N GLN A 70 22.88 -5.31 4.61
CA GLN A 70 22.28 -5.00 3.30
C GLN A 70 22.30 -3.49 2.99
N MET A 71 22.39 -2.65 4.02
CA MET A 71 22.36 -1.19 3.87
C MET A 71 23.72 -0.58 3.60
N ASN A 72 24.82 -1.27 3.94
CA ASN A 72 26.16 -0.68 3.95
C ASN A 72 26.62 -0.20 2.57
N GLU A 73 26.07 -0.78 1.49
CA GLU A 73 26.41 -0.41 0.11
C GLU A 73 25.43 0.62 -0.49
N ILE A 74 24.31 0.91 0.19
CA ILE A 74 23.20 1.71 -0.36
C ILE A 74 23.02 3.01 0.42
N MET A 75 23.27 3.00 1.73
CA MET A 75 23.00 4.12 2.62
C MET A 75 24.14 4.31 3.61
N HIS A 76 24.59 5.55 3.74
CA HIS A 76 25.61 5.93 4.71
C HIS A 76 25.07 7.01 5.64
N THR A 77 25.36 6.88 6.93
CA THR A 77 25.13 7.95 7.91
C THR A 77 26.21 9.03 7.76
N LYS A 78 25.84 10.29 8.01
CA LYS A 78 26.80 11.40 8.17
C LYS A 78 27.07 11.73 9.65
N VAL A 79 26.39 11.04 10.57
CA VAL A 79 26.48 11.27 12.02
C VAL A 79 27.42 10.23 12.62
N PRO A 80 28.51 10.65 13.29
CA PRO A 80 29.41 9.73 13.99
C PRO A 80 28.63 8.84 14.98
N ASP A 81 29.02 7.56 15.05
CA ASP A 81 28.44 6.56 15.96
C ASP A 81 26.94 6.25 15.79
N LEU A 82 26.30 6.75 14.72
CA LEU A 82 24.92 6.41 14.37
C LEU A 82 24.88 5.22 13.40
N PHE A 83 24.39 4.08 13.85
CA PHE A 83 24.30 2.87 13.03
C PHE A 83 22.88 2.63 12.51
N LEU A 84 22.75 2.36 11.21
CA LEU A 84 21.48 1.90 10.63
C LEU A 84 21.25 0.43 10.99
N VAL A 85 20.11 0.13 11.61
CA VAL A 85 19.74 -1.26 11.98
C VAL A 85 18.75 -1.85 11.00
N ASN A 86 17.73 -1.08 10.61
CA ASN A 86 16.78 -1.41 9.55
C ASN A 86 16.36 -0.12 8.85
N SER A 87 15.90 -0.23 7.60
CA SER A 87 15.24 0.88 6.91
C SER A 87 13.99 0.42 6.15
N PHE A 88 13.13 1.40 5.92
CA PHE A 88 11.94 1.31 5.08
C PHE A 88 11.98 2.48 4.11
N ALA A 89 11.93 2.19 2.82
CA ALA A 89 11.99 3.19 1.77
C ALA A 89 10.83 3.02 0.78
N HIS A 90 10.39 4.15 0.22
CA HIS A 90 9.56 4.17 -0.97
C HIS A 90 10.48 4.35 -2.18
N TYR A 91 10.35 3.45 -3.16
CA TYR A 91 11.06 3.53 -4.43
C TYR A 91 10.04 3.73 -5.56
N VAL A 92 10.20 4.82 -6.30
CA VAL A 92 9.31 5.24 -7.41
C VAL A 92 9.96 5.07 -8.78
N GLY A 93 11.15 4.48 -8.84
CA GLY A 93 11.83 4.19 -10.10
C GLY A 93 11.41 2.85 -10.70
N ASP A 94 11.88 2.60 -11.92
CA ASP A 94 11.48 1.42 -12.71
C ASP A 94 12.43 0.23 -12.54
N ASP A 95 13.68 0.47 -12.15
CA ASP A 95 14.71 -0.57 -11.99
C ASP A 95 14.65 -1.18 -10.58
N ILE A 96 13.59 -1.96 -10.31
CA ILE A 96 13.43 -2.64 -9.01
C ILE A 96 14.44 -3.80 -8.84
N GLU A 97 14.92 -4.37 -9.93
CA GLU A 97 15.84 -5.52 -9.94
C GLU A 97 17.20 -5.17 -9.32
N GLN A 98 17.62 -3.90 -9.35
CA GLN A 98 18.85 -3.43 -8.69
C GLN A 98 18.92 -3.72 -7.18
N PHE A 99 17.77 -4.01 -6.55
CA PHE A 99 17.66 -4.35 -5.13
C PHE A 99 17.56 -5.85 -4.87
N SER A 100 17.36 -6.68 -5.90
CA SER A 100 17.09 -8.12 -5.77
C SER A 100 18.23 -8.90 -5.11
N GLU A 101 19.48 -8.55 -5.40
CA GLU A 101 20.66 -9.14 -4.75
C GLU A 101 20.84 -8.65 -3.31
N LYS A 102 20.23 -7.51 -2.96
CA LYS A 102 20.45 -6.79 -1.70
C LYS A 102 19.35 -7.06 -0.68
N THR A 103 18.12 -7.30 -1.11
CA THR A 103 16.99 -7.62 -0.22
C THR A 103 15.89 -8.40 -0.94
N ASN A 104 15.31 -9.36 -0.22
CA ASN A 104 14.15 -10.13 -0.68
C ASN A 104 12.83 -9.56 -0.15
N ARG A 105 12.86 -8.44 0.58
CA ARG A 105 11.66 -7.83 1.19
C ARG A 105 11.25 -6.58 0.43
N ILE A 106 10.65 -6.82 -0.73
CA ILE A 106 10.16 -5.79 -1.65
C ILE A 106 8.68 -6.06 -1.89
N HIS A 107 7.84 -5.04 -1.71
CA HIS A 107 6.41 -5.14 -1.97
C HIS A 107 5.95 -4.01 -2.87
N GLN A 108 5.19 -4.32 -3.91
CA GLN A 108 4.55 -3.28 -4.71
C GLN A 108 3.29 -2.78 -3.99
N CYS A 109 3.23 -1.48 -3.75
CA CYS A 109 2.09 -0.77 -3.23
C CYS A 109 1.35 -0.08 -4.38
N ALA A 110 0.04 -0.28 -4.48
CA ALA A 110 -0.81 0.27 -5.53
C ALA A 110 -1.91 1.13 -4.92
N CYS A 111 -2.16 2.28 -5.54
CA CYS A 111 -3.24 3.19 -5.21
C CYS A 111 -4.48 2.86 -6.05
N TYR A 112 -5.61 2.68 -5.37
CA TYR A 112 -6.93 2.53 -5.98
C TYR A 112 -7.78 3.75 -5.65
N VAL A 113 -8.34 4.36 -6.69
CA VAL A 113 -9.19 5.54 -6.59
C VAL A 113 -10.59 5.22 -7.08
N LYS A 114 -11.59 5.69 -6.34
CA LYS A 114 -13.00 5.66 -6.75
C LYS A 114 -13.59 7.05 -6.67
N HIS A 115 -13.99 7.62 -7.80
CA HIS A 115 -14.64 8.92 -7.85
C HIS A 115 -16.13 8.80 -7.53
N PHE A 116 -16.66 9.81 -6.85
CA PHE A 116 -18.08 9.96 -6.60
C PHE A 116 -18.63 10.95 -7.62
N SER A 117 -19.30 10.41 -8.63
CA SER A 117 -20.03 11.17 -9.65
C SER A 117 -21.36 11.67 -9.10
#